data_AF-A0A453S6Y5-F1
#
_entry.id   AF-A0A453S6Y5-F1
#
_cell.length_a   1.000
_cell.length_b   1.000
_cell.length_c   1.000
_cell.angle_alpha   90.00
_cell.angle_beta   90.00
_cell.angle_gamma   90.00
#
_symmetry.space_group_name_H-M   'P 1'
#
loop_
_entity.id
_entity.type
_entity.pdbx_description
1 polymer ?
#
loop_
_entity_poly.entity_id
_entity_poly.type
_entity_poly.pdbx_seq_one_letter_code
_entity_poly.pdbx_strand_id
1 'polypeptide(L)' 'QGQEAAAKDQDEKKPEATKKKAYSLVCTACEGNGAIACTQCKGGGENLEDHFGGRFKAGGLCWLC' A
#
# COMPACT_ATOMS: atom_id res chain seq x y z
N GLN A 1 -41.24 -13.93 47.18
CA GLN A 1 -40.20 -14.95 47.33
C GLN A 1 -39.83 -15.40 45.93
N GLY A 2 -38.59 -15.14 45.54
CA GLY A 2 -38.13 -15.11 44.15
C GLY A 2 -38.05 -16.48 43.51
N GLN A 3 -38.35 -16.51 42.22
CA GLN A 3 -38.07 -17.64 41.34
C GLN A 3 -36.64 -17.51 40.84
N GLU A 4 -35.81 -18.49 41.19
CA GLU A 4 -34.59 -18.80 40.46
C GLU A 4 -34.98 -19.33 39.07
N ALA A 5 -34.45 -18.67 38.05
CA ALA A 5 -34.21 -19.28 36.75
C ALA A 5 -32.83 -18.81 36.31
N ALA A 6 -31.87 -19.73 36.33
CA ALA A 6 -30.55 -19.52 35.77
C ALA A 6 -30.68 -19.25 34.26
N ALA A 7 -30.56 -17.99 33.86
CA ALA A 7 -30.40 -17.61 32.47
C ALA A 7 -28.95 -17.91 32.07
N LYS A 8 -28.78 -18.89 31.17
CA LYS A 8 -27.50 -19.22 30.54
C LYS A 8 -27.01 -18.03 29.72
N ASP A 9 -25.81 -17.59 30.02
CA ASP A 9 -24.96 -16.73 29.20
C ASP A 9 -24.84 -17.36 27.79
N GLN A 10 -25.44 -16.71 26.81
CA GLN A 10 -25.21 -17.01 25.40
C GLN A 10 -24.23 -15.96 24.89
N ASP A 11 -22.98 -16.39 24.77
CA ASP A 11 -21.92 -15.77 23.98
C ASP A 11 -22.46 -15.40 22.60
N GLU A 12 -22.86 -14.14 22.46
CA GLU A 12 -23.27 -13.54 21.20
C GLU A 12 -22.01 -13.32 20.36
N LYS A 13 -21.49 -14.39 19.74
CA LYS A 13 -20.45 -14.28 18.72
C LYS A 13 -21.08 -13.68 17.46
N LYS A 14 -21.12 -12.35 17.44
CA LYS A 14 -21.34 -11.44 16.31
C LYS A 14 -20.99 -12.10 14.98
N PRO A 15 -21.87 -12.08 13.96
CA PRO A 15 -21.51 -12.58 12.64
C PRO A 15 -20.26 -11.83 12.18
N GLU A 16 -19.18 -12.58 11.98
CA GLU A 16 -17.97 -12.09 11.35
C GLU A 16 -18.39 -11.63 9.95
N ALA A 17 -18.67 -10.33 9.81
CA ALA A 17 -18.92 -9.70 8.54
C ALA A 17 -17.74 -10.08 7.65
N THR A 18 -17.99 -11.01 6.72
CA THR A 18 -16.99 -11.48 5.78
C THR A 18 -16.54 -10.24 5.04
N LYS A 19 -15.33 -9.76 5.34
CA LYS A 19 -14.79 -8.54 4.75
C LYS A 19 -14.66 -8.82 3.25
N LYS A 20 -15.66 -8.44 2.46
CA LYS A 20 -15.62 -8.58 1.01
C LYS A 20 -14.33 -7.89 0.56
N LYS A 21 -13.41 -8.61 -0.08
CA LYS A 21 -12.22 -7.99 -0.67
C LYS A 21 -12.72 -6.93 -1.65
N ALA A 22 -12.53 -5.66 -1.29
CA ALA A 22 -12.84 -4.56 -2.19
C ALA A 22 -11.92 -4.71 -3.41
N TYR A 23 -12.52 -4.97 -4.57
CA TYR A 23 -11.81 -5.00 -5.84
C TYR A 23 -11.84 -3.59 -6.42
N SER A 24 -10.67 -3.10 -6.83
CA SER A 24 -10.50 -1.81 -7.49
C SER A 24 -10.08 -2.06 -8.94
N LEU A 25 -10.68 -1.30 -9.86
CA LEU A 25 -10.20 -1.24 -11.25
C LEU A 25 -8.99 -0.31 -11.40
N VAL A 26 -8.81 0.61 -10.46
CA VAL A 26 -7.69 1.55 -10.44
C VAL A 26 -6.47 0.86 -9.86
N CYS A 27 -5.35 0.92 -10.58
CA CYS A 27 -4.06 0.44 -10.10
C CYS A 27 -3.66 1.22 -8.84
N THR A 28 -3.49 0.52 -7.72
CA THR A 28 -3.16 1.14 -6.43
C THR A 28 -1.74 1.68 -6.37
N ALA A 29 -0.83 1.21 -7.23
CA ALA A 29 0.55 1.64 -7.24
C ALA A 29 0.76 3.00 -7.92
N CYS A 30 -0.01 3.31 -8.96
CA CYS A 30 0.10 4.57 -9.70
C CYS A 30 -1.16 5.44 -9.62
N GLU A 31 -2.15 5.01 -8.85
CA GLU A 31 -3.42 5.72 -8.62
C GLU A 31 -4.16 6.09 -9.92
N GLY A 32 -4.00 5.25 -10.94
CA GLY A 32 -4.64 5.45 -12.24
C GLY A 32 -3.91 6.39 -13.20
N ASN A 33 -2.77 6.97 -12.81
CA ASN A 33 -1.98 7.84 -13.69
C ASN A 33 -1.21 7.08 -14.78
N GLY A 34 -1.07 5.76 -14.65
CA GLY A 34 -0.36 4.92 -15.62
C GLY A 34 1.16 4.93 -15.50
N ALA A 35 1.72 5.80 -14.66
CA ALA A 35 3.15 5.86 -14.32
C ALA A 35 3.34 6.29 -12.86
N ILE A 36 4.52 6.02 -12.30
CA ILE A 36 4.95 6.51 -10.99
C ILE A 36 6.17 7.42 -11.16
N ALA A 37 6.42 8.28 -10.17
CA ALA A 37 7.67 9.03 -10.12
C ALA A 37 8.86 8.05 -10.05
N CYS A 38 9.93 8.36 -10.79
CA CYS A 38 11.14 7.55 -10.76
C CYS A 38 11.71 7.53 -9.34
N THR A 39 11.91 6.34 -8.79
CA THR A 39 12.38 6.16 -7.41
C THR A 39 13.85 6.54 -7.23
N GLN A 40 14.63 6.53 -8.33
CA GLN A 40 16.05 6.88 -8.31
C GLN A 40 16.27 8.39 -8.26
N CYS A 41 15.67 9.15 -9.19
CA CYS A 41 15.81 10.60 -9.25
C CYS A 41 14.72 11.36 -8.48
N LYS A 42 13.76 10.65 -7.88
CA LYS A 42 12.60 11.21 -7.15
C LYS A 42 11.79 12.21 -7.99
N GLY A 43 11.78 12.01 -9.31
CA GLY A 43 11.10 12.90 -10.27
C GLY A 43 11.94 14.10 -10.75
N GLY A 44 13.19 14.25 -10.31
CA GLY A 44 14.07 15.35 -10.75
C GLY A 44 14.68 15.16 -12.15
N GLY A 45 14.69 13.94 -12.68
CA GLY A 45 15.24 13.65 -14.01
C GLY A 45 16.77 13.52 -14.08
N GLU A 46 17.47 13.76 -12.98
CA GLU A 46 18.93 13.64 -12.86
C GLU A 46 19.37 12.61 -11.81
N ASN A 47 20.57 12.05 -11.95
CA ASN A 47 21.13 11.14 -10.95
C ASN A 47 21.53 11.91 -9.69
N LEU A 48 21.09 11.43 -8.53
CA LEU A 48 21.44 12.03 -7.23
C LEU A 48 22.85 11.62 -6.76
N GLU A 49 23.39 10.54 -7.31
CA GLU A 49 24.71 9.99 -7.00
C GLU A 49 25.32 9.31 -8.24
N ASP A 50 26.60 8.94 -8.15
CA ASP A 50 27.26 8.14 -9.18
C ASP A 50 26.79 6.67 -9.11
N HIS A 51 26.35 6.11 -10.24
CA HIS A 51 25.92 4.72 -10.34
C HIS A 51 26.85 3.88 -11.23
N PHE A 52 26.89 2.57 -10.98
CA PHE A 52 27.63 1.58 -11.77
C PHE A 52 29.11 1.94 -11.98
N GLY A 53 29.83 2.26 -10.90
CA GLY A 53 31.24 2.65 -10.96
C GLY A 53 31.49 4.01 -11.61
N GLY A 54 30.49 4.90 -11.56
CA GLY A 54 30.57 6.23 -12.17
C GLY A 54 30.31 6.24 -13.68
N ARG A 55 29.77 5.15 -14.26
CA ARG A 55 29.30 5.15 -15.64
C ARG A 55 28.16 6.16 -15.85
N PHE A 56 27.29 6.28 -14.86
CA PHE A 56 26.27 7.33 -14.80
C PHE A 56 26.61 8.24 -13.64
N LYS A 57 26.89 9.51 -13.93
CA LYS A 57 27.38 10.49 -12.96
C LYS A 57 26.24 11.27 -12.30
N ALA A 58 26.46 11.66 -11.05
CA ALA A 58 25.59 12.60 -10.33
C ALA A 58 25.43 13.91 -11.13
N GLY A 59 24.21 14.45 -11.17
CA GLY A 59 23.83 15.62 -11.96
C GLY A 59 23.67 15.36 -13.47
N GLY A 60 24.00 14.16 -13.96
CA GLY A 60 23.68 13.73 -15.32
C GLY A 60 22.23 13.21 -15.44
N LEU A 61 21.77 12.99 -16.69
CA LEU A 61 20.45 12.41 -16.96
C LEU A 61 20.26 11.08 -16.22
N CYS A 62 19.08 10.89 -15.62
CA CYS A 62 18.80 9.72 -14.79
C CYS A 62 18.97 8.43 -15.60
N TRP A 63 19.77 7.49 -15.10
CA TRP A 63 20.03 6.25 -15.83
C TRP A 63 18.78 5.37 -16.02
N LEU A 64 17.74 5.58 -15.21
CA LEU A 64 16.53 4.76 -15.19
C LEU A 64 15.38 5.35 -16.03
N CYS A 65 15.18 6.68 -16.00
CA CYS A 65 14.02 7.33 -16.58
C CYS A 65 14.38 8.47 -17.52
#